data_AF-A0A3C0W9B6-F1
#
_entry.id   AF-A0A3C0W9B6-F1
#
_cell.length_a   1.000
_cell.length_b   1.000
_cell.length_c   1.000
_cell.angle_alpha   90.00
_cell.angle_beta   90.00
_cell.angle_gamma   90.00
#
_symmetry.space_group_name_H-M   'P 1'
#
loop_
_entity.id
_entity.type
_entity.pdbx_description
1 polymer ?
#
loop_
_entity_poly.entity_id
_entity_poly.type
_entity_poly.pdbx_seq_one_letter_code
_entity_poly.pdbx_strand_id
1 'polypeptide(L)'
;MHFSFSTTLFAILIVIVNLALLAGLIYLLVLAVRALRIYIHSKETRQQKEAVRRTLGEVIKAHRQRCQMTQEFVAESLGVSRQAVSKWEMGTSEPSTSNLMALAQLFGVTAEELLREVAGETENE
;
A
#
# COMPACT_ATOMS: atom_id res chain seq x y z
N MET A 1 -41.66 42.06 -35.85
CA MET A 1 -42.10 41.66 -34.49
C MET A 1 -41.33 42.50 -33.48
N HIS A 2 -41.96 43.53 -32.91
CA HIS A 2 -41.38 44.26 -31.78
C HIS A 2 -41.58 43.40 -30.52
N PHE A 3 -40.53 42.74 -30.06
CA PHE A 3 -40.56 42.16 -28.71
C PHE A 3 -40.78 43.29 -27.71
N SER A 4 -41.76 43.15 -26.82
CA SER A 4 -41.96 44.11 -25.75
C SER A 4 -40.71 44.12 -24.87
N PHE A 5 -40.20 45.30 -24.52
CA PHE A 5 -39.00 45.49 -23.69
C PHE A 5 -38.99 44.63 -22.41
N SER A 6 -40.18 44.39 -21.83
CA SER A 6 -40.38 43.50 -20.68
C SER A 6 -40.02 42.03 -21.00
N THR A 7 -40.39 41.53 -22.17
CA THR A 7 -40.12 40.14 -22.59
C THR A 7 -38.63 39.89 -22.83
N THR A 8 -37.91 40.88 -23.39
CA THR A 8 -36.46 40.78 -23.61
C THR A 8 -35.68 40.80 -22.29
N LEU A 9 -36.09 41.65 -21.34
CA LEU A 9 -35.45 41.73 -20.02
C LEU A 9 -35.63 40.41 -19.24
N PHE A 10 -36.83 39.84 -19.29
CA PHE A 10 -37.12 38.55 -18.67
C PHE A 10 -36.31 37.41 -19.29
N ALA A 11 -36.18 37.38 -20.62
CA ALA A 11 -35.36 36.39 -21.32
C ALA A 11 -33.87 36.49 -20.92
N ILE A 12 -33.33 37.70 -20.80
CA ILE A 12 -31.94 37.93 -20.34
C ILE A 12 -31.75 37.40 -18.91
N LEU A 13 -32.71 37.66 -18.01
CA LEU A 13 -32.65 37.15 -16.64
C LEU A 13 -32.65 35.61 -16.62
N ILE A 14 -33.50 34.97 -17.42
CA ILE A 14 -33.53 33.50 -17.55
C ILE A 14 -32.17 32.97 -18.02
N VAL A 15 -31.57 33.60 -19.04
CA VAL A 15 -30.25 33.19 -19.55
C VAL A 15 -29.18 33.31 -18.47
N ILE A 16 -29.17 34.40 -17.71
CA ILE A 16 -28.23 34.61 -16.61
C ILE A 16 -28.40 33.53 -15.53
N VAL A 17 -29.64 33.23 -15.15
CA VAL A 17 -29.94 32.18 -14.16
C VAL A 17 -29.47 30.81 -14.66
N ASN A 18 -29.73 30.46 -15.93
CA ASN A 18 -29.28 29.19 -16.50
C ASN A 18 -27.75 29.09 -16.57
N LEU A 19 -27.06 30.18 -16.92
CA LEU A 19 -25.60 30.23 -16.91
C LEU A 19 -25.04 30.03 -15.49
N ALA A 20 -25.66 30.64 -14.48
CA ALA A 20 -25.27 30.45 -13.08
C ALA A 20 -25.49 29.00 -12.61
N LEU A 21 -26.61 28.39 -12.96
CA LEU A 21 -26.89 26.98 -12.67
C LEU A 21 -25.89 26.06 -13.37
N LEU A 22 -25.56 26.32 -14.64
CA LEU A 22 -24.59 25.54 -15.41
C LEU A 22 -23.18 25.66 -14.79
N ALA A 23 -22.76 26.85 -14.39
CA ALA A 23 -21.48 27.06 -13.71
C ALA A 23 -21.42 26.31 -12.38
N GLY A 24 -22.51 26.32 -11.60
CA GLY A 24 -22.63 25.54 -10.38
C GLY A 24 -22.51 24.03 -10.63
N LEU A 25 -23.18 23.52 -11.66
CA LEU A 25 -23.09 22.10 -12.05
C LEU A 25 -21.67 21.71 -12.45
N ILE A 26 -20.98 22.54 -13.25
CA ILE A 26 -19.58 22.31 -13.65
C ILE A 26 -18.69 22.29 -12.41
N TYR A 27 -18.88 23.23 -11.47
CA TYR A 27 -18.11 23.27 -10.23
C TYR A 27 -18.29 21.99 -9.40
N LEU A 28 -19.53 21.50 -9.26
CA LEU A 28 -19.82 20.25 -8.56
C LEU A 28 -19.16 19.04 -9.23
N LEU A 29 -19.16 18.98 -10.58
CA LEU A 29 -18.49 17.92 -11.32
C LEU A 29 -16.97 17.94 -11.09
N VAL A 30 -16.35 19.12 -11.11
CA VAL A 30 -14.90 19.27 -10.81
C VAL A 30 -14.60 18.80 -9.39
N LEU A 31 -15.44 19.13 -8.41
CA LEU A 31 -15.28 18.69 -7.03
C LEU A 31 -15.39 17.16 -6.91
N ALA A 32 -16.34 16.54 -7.59
CA ALA A 32 -16.49 15.08 -7.62
C ALA A 32 -15.26 14.38 -8.21
N VAL A 33 -14.72 14.88 -9.33
CA VAL A 33 -13.50 14.32 -9.95
C VAL A 33 -12.29 14.50 -9.03
N ARG A 34 -12.14 15.66 -8.38
CA ARG A 34 -11.07 15.88 -7.40
C ARG A 34 -11.16 14.92 -6.22
N ALA A 35 -12.36 14.76 -5.66
CA ALA A 35 -12.61 13.83 -4.56
C ALA A 35 -12.29 12.38 -4.96
N LEU A 36 -12.72 11.96 -6.15
CA LEU A 36 -12.46 10.62 -6.68
C LEU A 36 -10.95 10.39 -6.92
N ARG A 37 -10.25 11.37 -7.47
CA ARG A 37 -8.79 11.31 -7.67
C ARG A 37 -8.05 11.13 -6.34
N ILE A 38 -8.42 11.91 -5.32
CA ILE A 38 -7.83 11.80 -3.98
C ILE A 38 -8.14 10.43 -3.38
N TYR A 39 -9.35 9.93 -3.55
CA TYR A 39 -9.73 8.60 -3.05
C TYR A 39 -8.91 7.48 -3.70
N ILE A 40 -8.80 7.48 -5.03
CA ILE A 40 -8.04 6.47 -5.77
C ILE A 40 -6.54 6.53 -5.40
N HIS A 41 -5.96 7.72 -5.37
CA HIS A 41 -4.53 7.90 -5.06
C HIS A 41 -4.19 7.63 -3.58
N SER A 42 -5.09 7.98 -2.65
CA SER A 42 -4.89 7.73 -1.22
C SER A 42 -4.94 6.24 -0.85
N LYS A 43 -5.70 5.43 -1.61
CA LYS A 43 -5.78 3.97 -1.39
C LYS A 43 -4.50 3.24 -1.82
N GLU A 44 -3.89 3.64 -2.93
CA GLU A 44 -2.68 3.02 -3.48
C GLU A 44 -1.44 3.29 -2.60
N THR A 45 -1.34 4.51 -2.08
CA THR A 45 -0.18 4.93 -1.27
C THR A 45 -0.07 4.15 0.04
N ARG A 46 -1.19 3.72 0.66
CA ARG A 46 -1.18 2.88 1.88
C ARG A 46 -0.66 1.48 1.62
N GLN A 47 -1.04 0.88 0.50
CA GLN A 47 -0.57 -0.47 0.13
C GLN A 47 0.91 -0.45 -0.29
N GLN A 48 1.35 0.60 -0.99
CA GLN A 48 2.77 0.75 -1.34
C GLN A 48 3.64 1.01 -0.10
N LYS A 49 3.19 1.80 0.88
CA LYS A 49 3.97 2.05 2.11
C LYS A 49 4.09 0.83 3.02
N GLU A 50 3.07 -0.03 3.06
CA GLU A 50 3.14 -1.35 3.72
C GLU A 50 4.08 -2.30 2.96
N ALA A 51 4.10 -2.25 1.62
CA ALA A 51 5.01 -3.05 0.81
C ALA A 51 6.49 -2.64 0.95
N VAL A 52 6.77 -1.38 1.32
CA VAL A 52 8.13 -0.81 1.36
C VAL A 52 8.89 -1.14 2.66
N ARG A 53 8.21 -1.47 3.76
CA ARG A 53 8.88 -1.89 5.00
C ARG A 53 8.34 -3.23 5.49
N ARG A 54 8.91 -4.31 4.96
CA ARG A 54 8.65 -5.65 5.48
C ARG A 54 9.23 -5.77 6.88
N THR A 55 8.51 -6.44 7.76
CA THR A 55 9.05 -6.87 9.06
C THR A 55 10.03 -8.03 8.86
N LEU A 56 10.94 -8.24 9.82
CA LEU A 56 11.85 -9.39 9.78
C LEU A 56 11.09 -10.72 9.69
N GLY A 57 9.94 -10.84 10.35
CA GLY A 57 9.09 -12.02 10.28
C GLY A 57 8.56 -12.30 8.88
N GLU A 58 8.13 -11.26 8.15
CA GLU A 58 7.68 -11.37 6.76
C GLU A 58 8.82 -11.77 5.82
N VAL A 59 10.02 -11.23 6.03
CA VAL A 59 11.22 -11.62 5.26
C VAL A 59 11.56 -13.09 5.51
N ILE A 60 11.64 -13.52 6.77
CA ILE A 60 11.90 -14.93 7.13
C ILE A 60 10.87 -15.86 6.46
N LYS A 61 9.58 -15.50 6.53
CA LYS A 61 8.51 -16.27 5.92
C LYS A 61 8.65 -16.35 4.40
N ALA A 62 8.99 -15.23 3.75
CA ALA A 62 9.18 -15.17 2.31
C ALA A 62 10.34 -16.06 1.85
N HIS A 63 11.49 -16.01 2.53
CA HIS A 63 12.63 -16.88 2.23
C HIS A 63 12.30 -18.35 2.45
N ARG A 64 11.62 -18.69 3.55
CA ARG A 64 11.17 -20.07 3.80
C ARG A 64 10.27 -20.57 2.67
N GLN A 65 9.31 -19.78 2.23
CA GLN A 65 8.39 -20.14 1.15
C GLN A 65 9.10 -20.24 -0.20
N ARG A 66 10.07 -19.36 -0.49
CA ARG A 66 10.93 -19.44 -1.67
C ARG A 66 11.73 -20.74 -1.71
N CYS A 67 12.20 -21.20 -0.56
CA CYS A 67 12.89 -22.48 -0.40
C CYS A 67 11.93 -23.69 -0.30
N GLN A 68 10.61 -23.48 -0.43
CA GLN A 68 9.58 -24.52 -0.33
C GLN A 68 9.60 -25.32 0.99
N MET A 69 10.07 -24.70 2.07
CA MET A 69 10.20 -25.34 3.38
C MET A 69 8.96 -25.14 4.25
N THR A 70 8.62 -26.10 5.09
CA THR A 70 7.59 -25.93 6.13
C THR A 70 8.19 -25.28 7.38
N GLN A 71 7.34 -24.68 8.24
CA GLN A 71 7.81 -24.18 9.55
C GLN A 71 8.40 -25.30 10.41
N GLU A 72 7.89 -26.53 10.28
CA GLU A 72 8.42 -27.71 10.96
C GLU A 72 9.84 -28.02 10.50
N PHE A 73 10.07 -28.04 9.19
CA PHE A 73 11.38 -28.34 8.62
C PHE A 73 12.44 -27.32 9.05
N VAL A 74 12.09 -26.02 9.05
CA VAL A 74 13.01 -24.97 9.53
C VAL A 74 13.30 -25.16 11.02
N ALA A 75 12.29 -25.48 11.82
CA ALA A 75 12.45 -25.68 13.25
C ALA A 75 13.38 -26.87 13.56
N GLU A 76 13.16 -28.02 12.89
CA GLU A 76 14.02 -29.20 12.99
C GLU A 76 15.45 -28.89 12.55
N SER A 77 15.63 -28.18 11.44
CA SER A 77 16.96 -27.80 10.92
C SER A 77 17.74 -26.89 11.87
N LEU A 78 17.04 -26.04 12.63
CA LEU A 78 17.65 -25.10 13.58
C LEU A 78 17.69 -25.62 15.02
N GLY A 79 17.12 -26.80 15.30
CA GLY A 79 17.03 -27.34 16.66
C GLY A 79 16.14 -26.51 17.59
N VAL A 80 15.11 -25.86 17.05
CA VAL A 80 14.15 -25.03 17.80
C VAL A 80 12.74 -25.60 17.70
N SER A 81 11.79 -25.06 18.48
CA SER A 81 10.39 -25.47 18.35
C SER A 81 9.74 -24.82 17.12
N ARG A 82 8.82 -25.55 16.47
CA ARG A 82 7.94 -25.00 15.42
C ARG A 82 7.24 -23.71 15.85
N GLN A 83 6.86 -23.63 17.13
CA GLN A 83 6.22 -22.44 17.70
C GLN A 83 7.16 -21.23 17.71
N ALA A 84 8.47 -21.42 17.90
CA ALA A 84 9.44 -20.33 17.80
C ALA A 84 9.48 -19.76 16.38
N VAL A 85 9.59 -20.61 15.35
CA VAL A 85 9.56 -20.20 13.94
C VAL A 85 8.26 -19.46 13.61
N SER A 86 7.11 -19.98 14.07
CA SER A 86 5.82 -19.31 13.89
C SER A 86 5.79 -17.92 14.54
N LYS A 87 6.30 -17.79 15.78
CA LYS A 87 6.35 -16.49 16.47
C LYS A 87 7.27 -15.49 15.77
N TRP A 88 8.39 -15.94 15.21
CA TRP A 88 9.28 -15.11 14.38
C TRP A 88 8.57 -14.63 13.12
N GLU A 89 7.92 -15.52 12.37
CA GLU A 89 7.20 -15.17 11.14
C GLU A 89 5.99 -14.25 11.37
N MET A 90 5.39 -14.30 12.56
CA MET A 90 4.31 -13.40 12.97
C MET A 90 4.81 -12.08 13.58
N GLY A 91 6.12 -11.90 13.76
CA GLY A 91 6.70 -10.72 14.42
C GLY A 91 6.38 -10.60 15.91
N THR A 92 5.94 -11.68 16.55
CA THR A 92 5.59 -11.71 17.99
C THR A 92 6.79 -11.97 18.90
N SER A 93 7.90 -12.44 18.33
CA SER A 93 9.21 -12.51 18.97
C SER A 93 10.27 -12.43 17.89
N GLU A 94 11.49 -12.04 18.24
CA GLU A 94 12.61 -12.03 17.29
C GLU A 94 13.50 -13.27 17.46
N PRO A 95 14.11 -13.79 16.39
CA PRO A 95 15.17 -14.78 16.52
C PRO A 95 16.39 -14.18 17.20
N SER A 96 17.09 -14.97 18.01
CA SER A 96 18.43 -14.56 18.49
C SER A 96 19.38 -14.36 17.31
N THR A 97 20.49 -13.64 17.53
CA THR A 97 21.53 -13.47 16.50
C THR A 97 22.01 -14.81 15.95
N SER A 98 22.19 -15.82 16.81
CA SER A 98 22.58 -17.17 16.39
C SER A 98 21.54 -17.82 15.46
N ASN A 99 20.25 -17.68 15.78
CA ASN A 99 19.18 -18.25 14.98
C ASN A 99 18.99 -17.49 13.67
N LEU A 100 19.19 -16.16 13.67
CA LEU A 100 19.17 -15.36 12.45
C LEU A 100 20.29 -15.79 11.49
N MET A 101 21.50 -16.01 11.99
CA MET A 101 22.61 -16.55 11.18
C MET A 101 22.28 -17.95 10.65
N ALA A 102 21.69 -18.82 11.46
CA ALA A 102 21.29 -20.16 11.04
C ALA A 102 20.17 -20.14 9.98
N LEU A 103 19.20 -19.24 10.12
CA LEU A 103 18.16 -19.01 9.09
C LEU A 103 18.79 -18.57 7.77
N ALA A 104 19.72 -17.61 7.82
CA ALA A 104 20.40 -17.12 6.63
C ALA A 104 21.15 -18.26 5.90
N GLN A 105 21.92 -19.06 6.64
CA GLN A 105 22.60 -20.24 6.10
C GLN A 105 21.62 -21.26 5.50
N LEU A 106 20.51 -21.55 6.19
CA LEU A 106 19.49 -22.49 5.71
C LEU A 106 18.82 -22.00 4.42
N PHE A 107 18.62 -20.69 4.27
CA PHE A 107 18.00 -20.08 3.09
C PHE A 107 18.99 -19.77 1.97
N GLY A 108 20.28 -20.01 2.18
CA GLY A 108 21.35 -19.75 1.21
C GLY A 108 21.59 -18.25 0.95
N VAL A 109 21.39 -17.41 1.97
CA VAL A 109 21.57 -15.95 1.91
C VAL A 109 22.41 -15.47 3.10
N THR A 110 22.83 -14.22 3.10
CA THR A 110 23.51 -13.62 4.27
C THR A 110 22.49 -13.05 5.27
N ALA A 111 22.87 -12.96 6.55
CA ALA A 111 22.03 -12.31 7.55
C ALA A 111 21.85 -10.80 7.25
N GLU A 112 22.84 -10.19 6.61
CA GLU A 112 22.78 -8.81 6.11
C GLU A 112 21.70 -8.65 5.03
N GLU A 113 21.63 -9.56 4.05
CA GLU A 113 20.55 -9.55 3.05
C GLU A 113 19.15 -9.61 3.69
N LEU A 114 18.95 -10.49 4.67
CA LEU A 114 17.68 -10.57 5.39
C LEU A 114 17.33 -9.26 6.10
N LEU A 115 18.31 -8.58 6.70
CA LEU A 115 18.10 -7.31 7.41
C LEU A 115 17.92 -6.13 6.44
N ARG A 116 18.57 -6.18 5.28
CA ARG A 116 18.48 -5.17 4.24
C ARG A 116 17.08 -5.09 3.63
N GLU A 117 16.44 -6.24 3.43
CA GLU A 117 15.03 -6.31 3.01
C GLU A 117 14.08 -5.69 4.04
N VAL A 118 14.42 -5.74 5.33
CA VAL A 118 13.65 -5.07 6.40
C VAL A 118 13.85 -3.56 6.37
N ALA A 119 15.06 -3.10 6.01
CA ALA A 119 15.39 -1.69 5.88
C ALA A 119 14.77 -1.04 4.63
N GLY A 120 14.22 -1.82 3.70
CA GLY A 120 13.67 -1.33 2.44
C GLY A 120 14.76 -0.93 1.43
N GLU A 121 15.98 -1.40 1.63
CA GLU A 121 17.13 -1.13 0.77
C GLU A 121 17.24 -2.23 -0.30
N THR A 122 16.31 -2.26 -1.27
CA THR A 122 16.58 -3.02 -2.50
C THR A 122 17.55 -2.19 -3.34
N GLU A 123 18.78 -2.67 -3.49
CA GLU A 123 19.75 -2.12 -4.44
C GLU A 123 19.12 -2.15 -5.84
N ASN A 124 18.91 -0.96 -6.41
CA ASN A 124 18.72 -0.83 -7.84
C ASN A 124 20.08 -1.09 -8.48
N GLU A 125 20.31 -2.31 -8.96
CA GLU A 125 21.33 -2.60 -9.96
C GLU A 125 20.67 -2.70 -11.35
#